data_AF-A0A924T647-F1
#
_entry.id   AF-A0A924T647-F1
#
_cell.length_a   1.000
_cell.length_b   1.000
_cell.length_c   1.000
_cell.angle_alpha   90.00
_cell.angle_beta   90.00
_cell.angle_gamma   90.00
#
_symmetry.space_group_name_H-M   'P 1'
#
loop_
_entity.id
_entity.type
_entity.pdbx_description
1 polymer ?
#
loop_
_entity_poly.entity_id
_entity_poly.type
_entity_poly.pdbx_seq_one_letter_code
_entity_poly.pdbx_strand_id
1 'polypeptide(L)'
;MPTPHDQFFSLVHEHLNQQTLVKLVLGNYVGPITDLVRVQVRPVTIKGQACLSFVHRHQTKDIIKNLPVDEGLKALQSMVGQEFRNAHLLTPTEEIQLAISKKGKATLRFGKSENHEPTSQEHNRQKERLLALDRPFLTALGVTDAKQTLIPAMSRKWKQINKFIEVFSSALASSQLAQSPNIHVVDFGSGKGYLTFAIHDYLANSLALNAQVTGVDLKQDMVELGNTAASKLGLQGLRFDHGDVRNYQAGTVNVMIALHACDIATDYAIHMG
;
A
#
# COMPACT_ATOMS: atom_id res chain seq x y z
N MET A 1 -23.28 -37.94 -3.91
CA MET A 1 -23.45 -36.51 -3.59
C MET A 1 -22.09 -35.84 -3.71
N PRO A 2 -21.98 -34.61 -4.28
CA PRO A 2 -20.71 -33.91 -4.37
C PRO A 2 -20.12 -33.70 -2.97
N THR A 3 -18.81 -33.91 -2.81
CA THR A 3 -18.17 -33.72 -1.51
C THR A 3 -18.10 -32.22 -1.18
N PRO A 4 -17.97 -31.83 0.11
CA PRO A 4 -17.76 -30.42 0.47
C PRO A 4 -16.54 -29.78 -0.23
N HIS A 5 -15.54 -30.59 -0.61
CA HIS A 5 -14.39 -30.14 -1.40
C HIS A 5 -14.80 -29.82 -2.85
N ASP A 6 -15.53 -30.73 -3.51
CA ASP A 6 -16.04 -30.51 -4.87
C ASP A 6 -16.97 -29.28 -4.92
N GLN A 7 -17.87 -29.15 -3.93
CA GLN A 7 -18.79 -28.01 -3.81
C GLN A 7 -18.03 -26.69 -3.67
N PHE A 8 -16.98 -26.65 -2.85
CA PHE A 8 -16.14 -25.46 -2.70
C PHE A 8 -15.49 -25.06 -4.03
N PHE A 9 -14.93 -26.01 -4.78
CA PHE A 9 -14.30 -25.70 -6.06
C PHE A 9 -15.29 -25.31 -7.16
N SER A 10 -16.51 -25.87 -7.15
CA SER A 10 -17.59 -25.39 -8.01
C SER A 10 -17.91 -23.92 -7.73
N LEU A 11 -18.02 -23.53 -6.45
CA LEU A 11 -18.25 -22.13 -6.05
C LEU A 11 -17.09 -21.21 -6.45
N VAL A 12 -15.84 -21.67 -6.33
CA VAL A 12 -14.68 -20.91 -6.80
C VAL A 12 -14.75 -20.66 -8.31
N HIS A 13 -15.08 -21.67 -9.12
CA HIS A 13 -15.23 -21.50 -10.57
C HIS A 13 -16.37 -20.55 -10.92
N GLU A 14 -17.51 -20.71 -10.25
CA GLU A 14 -18.68 -19.84 -10.44
C GLU A 14 -18.33 -18.38 -10.16
N HIS A 15 -17.73 -18.09 -9.01
CA HIS A 15 -17.40 -16.72 -8.61
C HIS A 15 -16.24 -16.13 -9.43
N LEU A 16 -15.36 -16.96 -9.97
CA LEU A 16 -14.33 -16.50 -10.90
C LEU A 16 -14.94 -16.10 -12.25
N ASN A 17 -15.87 -16.91 -12.78
CA ASN A 17 -16.58 -16.65 -14.03
C ASN A 17 -17.53 -15.45 -13.93
N GLN A 18 -18.27 -15.36 -12.82
CA GLN A 18 -19.16 -14.23 -12.51
C GLN A 18 -18.41 -12.97 -12.10
N GLN A 19 -17.08 -13.04 -12.03
CA GLN A 19 -16.30 -11.88 -11.68
C GLN A 19 -16.60 -11.35 -10.25
N THR A 20 -16.99 -12.22 -9.33
CA THR A 20 -17.32 -11.90 -7.94
C THR A 20 -16.31 -12.45 -6.93
N LEU A 21 -15.25 -13.13 -7.37
CA LEU A 21 -14.19 -13.60 -6.48
C LEU A 21 -13.28 -12.42 -6.07
N VAL A 22 -13.29 -12.05 -4.78
CA VAL A 22 -12.44 -10.96 -4.26
C VAL A 22 -11.06 -11.48 -3.89
N LYS A 23 -11.00 -12.53 -3.06
CA LYS A 23 -9.76 -13.20 -2.67
C LYS A 23 -10.07 -14.60 -2.17
N LEU A 24 -9.07 -15.46 -2.24
CA LEU A 24 -9.08 -16.76 -1.59
C LEU A 24 -7.86 -16.87 -0.66
N VAL A 25 -8.05 -17.40 0.54
CA VAL A 25 -7.00 -17.55 1.54
C VAL A 25 -6.88 -19.02 1.93
N LEU A 26 -5.70 -19.59 1.71
CA LEU A 26 -5.33 -20.91 2.15
C LEU A 26 -4.55 -20.80 3.46
N GLY A 27 -5.03 -21.47 4.49
CA GLY A 27 -4.45 -21.48 5.83
C GLY A 27 -4.33 -22.88 6.40
N ASN A 28 -3.78 -22.97 7.61
CA ASN A 28 -3.51 -24.24 8.27
C ASN A 28 -2.63 -25.15 7.38
N TYR A 29 -1.45 -24.62 7.04
CA TYR A 29 -0.46 -25.30 6.23
C TYR A 29 0.12 -26.51 6.97
N VAL A 30 0.20 -27.64 6.28
CA VAL A 30 0.73 -28.92 6.78
C VAL A 30 1.72 -29.56 5.80
N GLY A 31 2.18 -28.80 4.80
CA GLY A 31 3.12 -29.27 3.80
C GLY A 31 4.59 -29.16 4.24
N PRO A 32 5.54 -29.49 3.34
CA PRO A 32 6.95 -29.64 3.67
C PRO A 32 7.71 -28.31 3.88
N ILE A 33 7.16 -27.17 3.46
CA ILE A 33 7.84 -25.87 3.52
C ILE A 33 7.65 -25.23 4.90
N THR A 34 8.65 -25.33 5.76
CA THR A 34 8.55 -24.98 7.19
C THR A 34 8.28 -23.50 7.47
N ASP A 35 8.68 -22.60 6.58
CA ASP A 35 8.51 -21.15 6.76
C ASP A 35 7.26 -20.59 6.07
N LEU A 36 6.50 -21.41 5.34
CA LEU A 36 5.27 -21.00 4.66
C LEU A 36 4.10 -20.95 5.65
N VAL A 37 3.48 -19.78 5.75
CA VAL A 37 2.39 -19.53 6.71
C VAL A 37 1.02 -19.68 6.06
N ARG A 38 0.84 -19.04 4.89
CA ARG A 38 -0.43 -19.02 4.16
C ARG A 38 -0.22 -18.66 2.70
N VAL A 39 -1.20 -18.99 1.87
CA VAL A 39 -1.23 -18.56 0.47
C VAL A 39 -2.50 -17.75 0.24
N GLN A 40 -2.35 -16.58 -0.38
CA GLN A 40 -3.48 -15.76 -0.77
C GLN A 40 -3.55 -15.70 -2.29
N VAL A 41 -4.73 -16.00 -2.84
CA VAL A 41 -4.99 -16.03 -4.27
C VAL A 41 -5.97 -14.92 -4.63
N ARG A 42 -5.70 -14.18 -5.70
CA ARG A 42 -6.61 -13.14 -6.23
C ARG A 42 -6.65 -13.17 -7.76
N PRO A 43 -7.79 -12.87 -8.39
CA PRO A 43 -7.87 -12.70 -9.82
C PRO A 43 -7.20 -11.37 -10.19
N VAL A 44 -6.38 -11.39 -11.24
CA VAL A 44 -5.66 -10.23 -11.76
C VAL A 44 -5.61 -10.30 -13.28
N THR A 45 -5.53 -9.15 -13.94
CA THR A 45 -5.25 -9.08 -15.38
C THR A 45 -3.83 -8.59 -15.58
N ILE A 46 -3.03 -9.38 -16.30
CA ILE A 46 -1.64 -9.08 -16.59
C ILE A 46 -1.48 -9.03 -18.09
N LYS A 47 -1.11 -7.85 -18.61
CA LYS A 47 -0.97 -7.61 -20.06
C LYS A 47 -2.20 -8.04 -20.88
N GLY A 48 -3.40 -7.83 -20.32
CA GLY A 48 -4.67 -8.18 -20.97
C GLY A 48 -5.12 -9.64 -20.79
N GLN A 49 -4.31 -10.49 -20.14
CA GLN A 49 -4.67 -11.88 -19.86
C GLN A 49 -5.14 -12.05 -18.41
N ALA A 50 -6.26 -12.74 -18.23
CA ALA A 50 -6.78 -13.13 -16.92
C ALA A 50 -5.87 -14.18 -16.27
N CYS A 51 -5.43 -13.90 -15.05
CA CYS A 51 -4.51 -14.71 -14.28
C CYS A 51 -4.97 -14.78 -12.80
N LEU A 52 -4.51 -15.81 -12.10
CA LEU A 52 -4.58 -15.92 -10.65
C LEU A 52 -3.21 -15.58 -10.05
N SER A 53 -3.17 -14.58 -9.18
CA SER A 53 -1.97 -14.17 -8.45
C SER A 53 -1.92 -14.88 -7.10
N PHE A 54 -0.91 -15.73 -6.91
CA PHE A 54 -0.63 -16.47 -5.68
C PHE A 54 0.46 -15.76 -4.89
N VAL A 55 0.09 -15.20 -3.74
CA VAL A 55 1.01 -14.62 -2.76
C VAL A 55 1.28 -15.67 -1.68
N HIS A 56 2.44 -16.30 -1.76
CA HIS A 56 2.95 -17.24 -0.77
C HIS A 56 3.61 -16.44 0.34
N ARG A 57 2.98 -16.39 1.51
CA ARG A 57 3.48 -15.65 2.66
C ARG A 57 4.34 -16.55 3.53
N HIS A 58 5.64 -16.28 3.53
CA HIS A 58 6.58 -16.89 4.46
C HIS A 58 6.76 -16.00 5.68
N GLN A 59 7.47 -16.47 6.70
CA GLN A 59 7.72 -15.70 7.93
C GLN A 59 8.43 -14.36 7.67
N THR A 60 9.37 -14.33 6.71
CA THR A 60 10.23 -13.16 6.45
C THR A 60 10.09 -12.55 5.05
N LYS A 61 9.31 -13.18 4.16
CA LYS A 61 9.16 -12.74 2.77
C LYS A 61 7.83 -13.19 2.16
N ASP A 62 7.34 -12.42 1.19
CA ASP A 62 6.19 -12.80 0.35
C ASP A 62 6.71 -13.13 -1.06
N ILE A 63 6.34 -14.30 -1.60
CA ILE A 63 6.67 -14.74 -2.96
C ILE A 63 5.40 -14.69 -3.82
N ILE A 64 5.43 -13.93 -4.91
CA ILE A 64 4.28 -13.76 -5.81
C ILE A 64 4.49 -14.60 -7.07
N LYS A 65 3.52 -15.45 -7.41
CA LYS A 65 3.48 -16.21 -8.67
C LYS A 65 2.14 -15.94 -9.36
N ASN A 66 2.19 -15.51 -10.61
CA ASN A 66 0.98 -15.31 -11.41
C ASN A 66 0.84 -16.45 -12.40
N LEU A 67 -0.32 -17.09 -12.41
CA LEU A 67 -0.63 -18.22 -13.29
C LEU A 67 -1.84 -17.87 -14.16
N PRO A 68 -1.91 -18.32 -15.42
CA PRO A 68 -3.16 -18.32 -16.17
C PRO A 68 -4.27 -18.99 -15.36
N VAL A 69 -5.52 -18.57 -15.56
CA VAL A 69 -6.67 -19.07 -14.77
C VAL A 69 -6.73 -20.60 -14.71
N ASP A 70 -6.60 -21.29 -15.85
CA ASP A 70 -6.68 -22.75 -15.91
C ASP A 70 -5.56 -23.44 -15.11
N GLU A 71 -4.33 -22.93 -15.21
CA GLU A 71 -3.19 -23.44 -14.46
C GLU A 71 -3.31 -23.13 -12.96
N GLY A 72 -3.80 -21.94 -12.64
CA GLY A 72 -4.02 -21.50 -11.26
C GLY A 72 -5.10 -22.33 -10.57
N LEU A 73 -6.19 -22.68 -11.25
CA LEU A 73 -7.24 -23.53 -10.68
C LEU A 73 -6.72 -24.94 -10.40
N LYS A 74 -5.91 -25.52 -11.30
CA LYS A 74 -5.23 -26.81 -11.07
C LYS A 74 -4.28 -26.75 -9.86
N ALA A 75 -3.47 -25.70 -9.77
CA ALA A 75 -2.57 -25.49 -8.64
C ALA A 75 -3.34 -25.32 -7.31
N LEU A 76 -4.46 -24.60 -7.34
CA LEU A 76 -5.32 -24.42 -6.18
C LEU A 76 -5.92 -25.76 -5.71
N GLN A 77 -6.40 -26.58 -6.64
CA GLN A 77 -6.93 -27.92 -6.36
C GLN A 77 -5.88 -28.86 -5.77
N SER A 78 -4.62 -28.80 -6.23
CA SER A 78 -3.56 -29.64 -5.66
C SER A 78 -3.17 -29.20 -4.23
N MET A 79 -3.22 -27.90 -3.94
CA MET A 79 -2.83 -27.36 -2.63
C MET A 79 -3.88 -27.61 -1.55
N VAL A 80 -5.17 -27.43 -1.87
CA VAL A 80 -6.27 -27.58 -0.90
C VAL A 80 -6.57 -29.05 -0.63
N GLY A 81 -6.36 -29.46 0.62
CA GLY A 81 -6.57 -30.84 1.08
C GLY A 81 -5.28 -31.66 1.16
N GLN A 82 -4.24 -31.30 0.42
CA GLN A 82 -2.91 -31.92 0.56
C GLN A 82 -2.02 -31.09 1.50
N GLU A 83 -1.83 -29.82 1.16
CA GLU A 83 -0.91 -28.93 1.86
C GLU A 83 -1.63 -27.94 2.79
N PHE A 84 -2.86 -27.56 2.46
CA PHE A 84 -3.67 -26.62 3.24
C PHE A 84 -4.97 -27.27 3.66
N ARG A 85 -5.26 -27.19 4.96
CA ARG A 85 -6.50 -27.75 5.52
C ARG A 85 -7.65 -26.76 5.57
N ASN A 86 -7.37 -25.47 5.44
CA ASN A 86 -8.41 -24.45 5.42
C ASN A 86 -8.32 -23.65 4.12
N ALA A 87 -9.47 -23.40 3.49
CA ALA A 87 -9.60 -22.51 2.36
C ALA A 87 -10.79 -21.58 2.58
N HIS A 88 -10.57 -20.27 2.47
CA HIS A 88 -11.59 -19.25 2.66
C HIS A 88 -11.75 -18.49 1.35
N LEU A 89 -12.92 -18.61 0.73
CA LEU A 89 -13.31 -17.84 -0.44
C LEU A 89 -14.09 -16.62 0.04
N LEU A 90 -13.61 -15.44 -0.29
CA LEU A 90 -14.29 -14.19 0.01
C LEU A 90 -14.87 -13.61 -1.28
N THR A 91 -16.15 -13.25 -1.20
CA THR A 91 -16.94 -12.58 -2.23
C THR A 91 -17.47 -11.26 -1.63
N PRO A 92 -18.09 -10.37 -2.43
CA PRO A 92 -18.65 -9.13 -1.89
C PRO A 92 -19.74 -9.39 -0.85
N THR A 93 -20.54 -10.45 -1.03
CA THR A 93 -21.74 -10.72 -0.23
C THR A 93 -21.55 -11.85 0.77
N GLU A 94 -20.61 -12.75 0.53
CA GLU A 94 -20.50 -14.02 1.25
C GLU A 94 -19.04 -14.39 1.53
N GLU A 95 -18.85 -15.09 2.64
CA GLU A 95 -17.61 -15.80 2.93
C GLU A 95 -17.91 -17.29 2.98
N ILE A 96 -17.19 -18.07 2.17
CA ILE A 96 -17.33 -19.52 2.10
C ILE A 96 -16.05 -20.13 2.66
N GLN A 97 -16.17 -20.91 3.73
CA GLN A 97 -15.05 -21.52 4.43
C GLN A 97 -15.09 -23.05 4.28
N LEU A 98 -14.06 -23.60 3.64
CA LEU A 98 -13.78 -25.03 3.63
C LEU A 98 -12.74 -25.34 4.71
N ALA A 99 -13.07 -26.26 5.60
CA ALA A 99 -12.15 -26.78 6.62
C ALA A 99 -12.07 -28.30 6.52
N ILE A 100 -10.85 -28.83 6.57
CA ILE A 100 -10.54 -30.26 6.49
C ILE A 100 -9.89 -30.68 7.80
N SER A 101 -10.57 -31.55 8.54
CA SER A 101 -10.07 -32.06 9.81
C SER A 101 -8.82 -32.94 9.66
N LYS A 102 -8.10 -33.19 10.76
CA LYS A 102 -6.97 -34.13 10.78
C LYS A 102 -7.35 -35.55 10.31
N LYS A 103 -8.63 -35.92 10.42
CA LYS A 103 -9.18 -37.22 9.98
C LYS A 103 -9.69 -37.21 8.53
N GLY A 104 -9.44 -36.15 7.77
CA GLY A 104 -9.86 -36.03 6.36
C GLY A 104 -11.32 -35.62 6.14
N LYS A 105 -12.13 -35.49 7.20
CA LYS A 105 -13.52 -35.00 7.08
C LYS A 105 -13.51 -33.52 6.69
N ALA A 106 -14.07 -33.21 5.52
CA ALA A 106 -14.27 -31.85 5.02
C ALA A 106 -15.62 -31.28 5.48
N THR A 107 -15.65 -29.99 5.78
CA THR A 107 -16.86 -29.23 6.12
C THR A 107 -16.86 -27.90 5.41
N LEU A 108 -18.02 -27.52 4.87
CA LEU A 108 -18.24 -26.24 4.22
C LEU A 108 -19.14 -25.37 5.11
N ARG A 109 -18.76 -24.11 5.32
CA ARG A 109 -19.54 -23.12 6.07
C ARG A 109 -19.74 -21.87 5.23
N PHE A 110 -20.91 -21.29 5.35
CA PHE A 110 -21.29 -20.05 4.69
C PHE A 110 -21.51 -18.99 5.77
N GLY A 111 -20.84 -17.86 5.61
CA GLY A 111 -21.02 -16.65 6.42
C GLY A 111 -21.45 -15.49 5.53
N LYS A 112 -22.20 -14.55 6.09
CA LYS A 112 -22.45 -13.26 5.43
C LYS A 112 -21.20 -12.40 5.59
N SER A 113 -20.76 -11.76 4.50
CA SER A 113 -19.67 -10.79 4.57
C SER A 113 -20.22 -9.49 5.15
N GLU A 114 -19.86 -9.13 6.38
CA GLU A 114 -20.12 -7.79 6.94
C GLU A 114 -19.12 -6.79 6.34
N ASN A 115 -19.28 -6.47 5.05
CA ASN A 115 -18.77 -5.24 4.45
C ASN A 115 -19.52 -4.96 3.15
N HIS A 116 -20.03 -3.73 3.08
CA HIS A 116 -20.84 -3.16 2.02
C HIS A 116 -20.22 -3.24 0.61
N GLU A 117 -21.14 -3.31 -0.36
CA GLU A 117 -21.08 -3.02 -1.80
C GLU A 117 -20.56 -4.08 -2.80
N PRO A 118 -21.35 -4.33 -3.88
CA PRO A 118 -20.92 -5.18 -4.98
C PRO A 118 -19.73 -4.51 -5.64
N THR A 119 -18.56 -5.14 -5.50
CA THR A 119 -17.36 -4.69 -6.19
C THR A 119 -17.55 -5.02 -7.65
N SER A 120 -17.93 -4.02 -8.45
CA SER A 120 -17.76 -4.05 -9.89
C SER A 120 -16.34 -4.51 -10.19
N GLN A 121 -16.21 -5.53 -11.03
CA GLN A 121 -14.96 -5.89 -11.68
C GLN A 121 -14.62 -4.89 -12.78
N GLU A 122 -14.57 -3.62 -12.40
CA GLU A 122 -13.73 -2.69 -13.12
C GLU A 122 -12.30 -2.96 -12.68
N HIS A 123 -11.50 -3.38 -13.65
CA HIS A 123 -10.07 -3.56 -13.58
C HIS A 123 -9.34 -2.23 -13.34
N ASN A 124 -9.66 -1.57 -12.25
CA ASN A 124 -8.86 -0.56 -11.59
C ASN A 124 -9.59 -0.25 -10.28
N ARG A 125 -9.24 -0.94 -9.18
CA ARG A 125 -9.00 -0.12 -7.99
C ARG A 125 -7.79 0.73 -8.34
N GLN A 126 -8.01 1.79 -9.13
CA GLN A 126 -7.31 3.04 -8.96
C GLN A 126 -7.58 3.32 -7.49
N LYS A 127 -6.69 2.83 -6.61
CA LYS A 127 -6.56 3.40 -5.27
C LYS A 127 -6.64 4.89 -5.54
N GLU A 128 -7.64 5.58 -5.01
CA GLU A 128 -7.69 7.03 -5.15
C GLU A 128 -6.36 7.52 -4.60
N ARG A 129 -5.48 7.88 -5.54
CA ARG A 129 -4.15 8.32 -5.20
C ARG A 129 -4.36 9.76 -4.82
N LEU A 130 -4.16 10.06 -3.54
CA LEU A 130 -4.22 11.42 -3.00
C LEU A 130 -3.28 12.36 -3.78
N LEU A 131 -2.29 11.80 -4.48
CA LEU A 131 -1.46 12.51 -5.46
C LEU A 131 -1.76 12.03 -6.89
N ALA A 132 -2.15 12.97 -7.73
CA ALA A 132 -2.22 12.77 -9.17
C ALA A 132 -0.81 12.75 -9.79
N LEU A 133 -0.65 12.12 -10.96
CA LEU A 133 0.65 12.06 -11.66
C LEU A 133 0.99 13.37 -12.39
N ASP A 134 0.03 14.26 -12.56
CA ASP A 134 0.20 15.56 -13.20
C ASP A 134 0.80 16.63 -12.28
N ARG A 135 1.02 16.31 -10.99
CA ARG A 135 1.60 17.24 -10.02
C ARG A 135 2.98 17.73 -10.48
N PRO A 136 3.19 19.05 -10.63
CA PRO A 136 4.43 19.59 -11.21
C PRO A 136 5.72 19.18 -10.50
N PHE A 137 5.67 18.98 -9.18
CA PHE A 137 6.83 18.55 -8.40
C PHE A 137 7.32 17.15 -8.79
N LEU A 138 6.43 16.27 -9.27
CA LEU A 138 6.82 14.94 -9.71
C LEU A 138 7.73 15.01 -10.93
N THR A 139 7.45 15.93 -11.85
CA THR A 139 8.33 16.17 -13.02
C THR A 139 9.63 16.83 -12.59
N ALA A 140 9.56 17.84 -11.71
CA ALA A 140 10.76 18.52 -11.21
C ALA A 140 11.75 17.58 -10.50
N LEU A 141 11.24 16.56 -9.79
CA LEU A 141 12.05 15.56 -9.09
C LEU A 141 12.37 14.31 -9.93
N GLY A 142 11.98 14.31 -11.22
CA GLY A 142 12.26 13.23 -12.16
C GLY A 142 11.49 11.93 -11.90
N VAL A 143 10.30 12.01 -11.29
CA VAL A 143 9.36 10.88 -11.12
C VAL A 143 8.53 10.69 -12.39
N THR A 144 8.11 11.78 -13.00
CA THR A 144 7.36 11.81 -14.27
C THR A 144 8.17 12.51 -15.35
N ASP A 145 7.88 12.17 -16.61
CA ASP A 145 8.43 12.86 -17.76
C ASP A 145 7.71 14.20 -18.03
N ALA A 146 8.13 14.91 -19.08
CA ALA A 146 7.50 16.16 -19.51
C ALA A 146 6.04 16.02 -19.94
N LYS A 147 5.59 14.79 -20.24
CA LYS A 147 4.19 14.45 -20.57
C LYS A 147 3.43 13.94 -19.34
N GLN A 148 3.95 14.15 -18.13
CA GLN A 148 3.36 13.71 -16.86
C GLN A 148 3.15 12.19 -16.78
N THR A 149 3.92 11.43 -17.56
CA THR A 149 3.89 9.97 -17.54
C THR A 149 4.93 9.45 -16.55
N LEU A 150 4.53 8.49 -15.71
CA LEU A 150 5.42 7.87 -14.73
C LEU A 150 6.62 7.21 -15.41
N ILE A 151 7.83 7.62 -15.04
CA ILE A 151 9.07 7.00 -15.52
C ILE A 151 9.14 5.57 -14.93
N PRO A 152 9.32 4.50 -15.75
CA PRO A 152 9.25 3.13 -15.26
C PRO A 152 10.19 2.81 -14.09
N ALA A 153 11.42 3.33 -14.13
CA ALA A 153 12.41 3.17 -13.06
C ALA A 153 11.97 3.79 -11.73
N MET A 154 11.09 4.80 -11.77
CA MET A 154 10.57 5.50 -10.60
C MET A 154 9.28 4.89 -10.04
N SER A 155 8.76 3.81 -10.63
CA SER A 155 7.51 3.19 -10.19
C SER A 155 7.52 2.76 -8.72
N ARG A 156 8.65 2.24 -8.24
CA ARG A 156 8.80 1.88 -6.81
C ARG A 156 8.75 3.12 -5.91
N LYS A 157 9.46 4.18 -6.28
CA LYS A 157 9.49 5.44 -5.54
C LYS A 157 8.11 6.10 -5.53
N TRP A 158 7.42 6.13 -6.67
CA TRP A 158 6.06 6.64 -6.78
C TRP A 158 5.06 5.89 -5.87
N LYS A 159 5.13 4.56 -5.83
CA LYS A 159 4.32 3.76 -4.91
C LYS A 159 4.64 4.07 -3.44
N GLN A 160 5.92 4.29 -3.11
CA GLN A 160 6.35 4.67 -1.75
C GLN A 160 5.76 6.03 -1.34
N ILE A 161 5.83 7.04 -2.21
CA ILE A 161 5.28 8.38 -1.95
C ILE A 161 3.76 8.29 -1.69
N ASN A 162 3.02 7.60 -2.56
CA ASN A 162 1.57 7.45 -2.37
C ASN A 162 1.20 6.73 -1.08
N LYS A 163 1.91 5.64 -0.75
CA LYS A 163 1.61 4.90 0.47
C LYS A 163 1.95 5.75 1.71
N PHE A 164 2.99 6.57 1.64
CA PHE A 164 3.31 7.50 2.72
C PHE A 164 2.19 8.52 2.92
N ILE A 165 1.69 9.15 1.85
CA ILE A 165 0.58 10.11 1.95
C ILE A 165 -0.70 9.45 2.46
N GLU A 166 -1.00 8.21 2.06
CA GLU A 166 -2.13 7.42 2.60
C GLU A 166 -2.02 7.22 4.13
N VAL A 167 -0.80 6.98 4.64
CA VAL A 167 -0.56 6.82 6.08
C VAL A 167 -0.64 8.16 6.79
N PHE A 168 0.01 9.20 6.24
CA PHE A 168 0.01 10.54 6.79
C PHE A 168 -1.41 11.12 6.87
N SER A 169 -2.22 10.98 5.81
CA SER A 169 -3.60 11.46 5.77
C SER A 169 -4.46 10.81 6.85
N SER A 170 -4.31 9.49 7.02
CA SER A 170 -5.04 8.76 8.06
C SER A 170 -4.62 9.20 9.46
N ALA A 171 -3.31 9.39 9.69
CA ALA A 171 -2.79 9.86 10.97
C ALA A 171 -3.28 11.27 11.29
N LEU A 172 -3.20 12.18 10.31
CA LEU A 172 -3.66 13.56 10.44
C LEU A 172 -5.15 13.63 10.79
N ALA A 173 -6.00 12.91 10.05
CA ALA A 173 -7.45 12.85 10.28
C ALA A 173 -7.82 12.29 11.66
N SER A 174 -7.00 11.39 12.21
CA SER A 174 -7.20 10.82 13.56
C SER A 174 -6.63 11.65 14.71
N SER A 175 -5.95 12.76 14.39
CA SER A 175 -5.25 13.60 15.37
C SER A 175 -6.04 14.86 15.72
N GLN A 176 -5.61 15.57 16.76
CA GLN A 176 -6.17 16.89 17.11
C GLN A 176 -5.92 17.96 16.02
N LEU A 177 -5.00 17.69 15.08
CA LEU A 177 -4.70 18.58 13.97
C LEU A 177 -5.70 18.49 12.82
N ALA A 178 -6.67 17.55 12.86
CA ALA A 178 -7.64 17.36 11.79
C ALA A 178 -8.47 18.62 11.47
N GLN A 179 -8.62 19.52 12.44
CA GLN A 179 -9.31 20.80 12.29
C GLN A 179 -8.37 22.02 12.29
N SER A 180 -7.04 21.81 12.32
CA SER A 180 -6.09 22.93 12.37
C SER A 180 -6.00 23.61 11.00
N PRO A 181 -6.21 24.95 10.92
CA PRO A 181 -6.07 25.69 9.67
C PRO A 181 -4.60 25.88 9.25
N ASN A 182 -3.67 25.73 10.19
CA ASN A 182 -2.23 25.87 9.96
C ASN A 182 -1.52 24.58 10.38
N ILE A 183 -0.66 24.04 9.51
CA ILE A 183 0.10 22.83 9.81
C ILE A 183 1.57 23.06 9.46
N HIS A 184 2.43 22.91 10.45
CA HIS A 184 3.87 22.98 10.32
C HIS A 184 4.49 21.59 10.38
N VAL A 185 5.17 21.19 9.31
CA VAL A 185 5.81 19.87 9.16
C VAL A 185 7.31 20.03 8.99
N VAL A 186 8.09 19.21 9.69
CA VAL A 186 9.53 19.10 9.50
C VAL A 186 9.91 17.67 9.09
N ASP A 187 10.64 17.53 7.99
CA ASP A 187 11.08 16.26 7.41
C ASP A 187 12.61 16.14 7.49
N PHE A 188 13.11 15.37 8.45
CA PHE A 188 14.54 15.17 8.68
C PHE A 188 15.12 14.06 7.81
N GLY A 189 16.24 14.36 7.15
CA GLY A 189 16.84 13.49 6.15
C GLY A 189 16.01 13.46 4.87
N SER A 190 15.51 14.63 4.46
CA SER A 190 14.57 14.79 3.34
C SER A 190 15.15 14.34 1.98
N GLY A 191 16.48 14.28 1.84
CA GLY A 191 17.17 13.91 0.60
C GLY A 191 16.71 14.78 -0.56
N LYS A 192 16.29 14.16 -1.67
CA LYS A 192 15.73 14.88 -2.84
C LYS A 192 14.36 15.53 -2.58
N GLY A 193 13.82 15.43 -1.37
CA GLY A 193 12.57 16.09 -0.96
C GLY A 193 11.28 15.40 -1.39
N TYR A 194 11.32 14.17 -1.93
CA TYR A 194 10.11 13.51 -2.48
C TYR A 194 8.90 13.52 -1.54
N LEU A 195 9.12 13.29 -0.25
CA LEU A 195 8.05 13.28 0.75
C LEU A 195 7.71 14.68 1.22
N THR A 196 8.71 15.53 1.41
CA THR A 196 8.56 16.96 1.72
C THR A 196 7.61 17.65 0.71
N PHE A 197 7.87 17.50 -0.60
CA PHE A 197 7.01 18.04 -1.65
C PHE A 197 5.63 17.40 -1.67
N ALA A 198 5.56 16.08 -1.49
CA ALA A 198 4.30 15.34 -1.49
C ALA A 198 3.35 15.77 -0.36
N ILE A 199 3.90 16.03 0.82
CA ILE A 199 3.13 16.47 1.99
C ILE A 199 2.68 17.90 1.81
N HIS A 200 3.57 18.78 1.34
CA HIS A 200 3.21 20.15 1.01
C HIS A 200 2.07 20.19 -0.02
N ASP A 201 2.17 19.43 -1.11
CA ASP A 201 1.12 19.33 -2.12
C ASP A 201 -0.19 18.79 -1.53
N TYR A 202 -0.13 17.75 -0.70
CA TYR A 202 -1.33 17.19 -0.08
C TYR A 202 -2.02 18.22 0.85
N LEU A 203 -1.26 18.85 1.75
CA LEU A 203 -1.79 19.83 2.70
C LEU A 203 -2.32 21.10 2.01
N ALA A 204 -1.54 21.67 1.09
CA ALA A 204 -1.87 22.93 0.44
C ALA A 204 -2.87 22.75 -0.72
N ASN A 205 -2.68 21.77 -1.60
CA ASN A 205 -3.50 21.63 -2.80
C ASN A 205 -4.69 20.69 -2.62
N SER A 206 -4.60 19.67 -1.76
CA SER A 206 -5.70 18.71 -1.56
C SER A 206 -6.59 19.07 -0.37
N LEU A 207 -6.01 19.61 0.71
CA LEU A 207 -6.76 20.03 1.90
C LEU A 207 -6.97 21.55 2.01
N ALA A 208 -6.36 22.35 1.12
CA ALA A 208 -6.46 23.81 1.13
C ALA A 208 -6.04 24.45 2.48
N LEU A 209 -5.08 23.84 3.18
CA LEU A 209 -4.56 24.33 4.46
C LEU A 209 -3.37 25.27 4.25
N ASN A 210 -3.14 26.15 5.22
CA ASN A 210 -1.91 26.93 5.27
C ASN A 210 -0.77 26.05 5.81
N ALA A 211 -0.03 25.45 4.88
CA ALA A 211 1.03 24.50 5.20
C ALA A 211 2.40 25.17 5.19
N GLN A 212 3.20 24.94 6.24
CA GLN A 212 4.63 25.23 6.27
C GLN A 212 5.37 23.90 6.37
N VAL A 213 6.04 23.49 5.30
CA VAL A 213 6.78 22.23 5.24
C VAL A 213 8.25 22.53 5.04
N THR A 214 9.09 22.06 5.95
CA THR A 214 10.54 22.21 5.87
C THR A 214 11.21 20.86 5.75
N GLY A 215 11.97 20.66 4.67
CA GLY A 215 12.89 19.53 4.54
C GLY A 215 14.24 19.89 5.13
N VAL A 216 14.75 19.07 6.05
CA VAL A 216 16.07 19.26 6.66
C VAL A 216 16.99 18.17 6.16
N ASP A 217 18.18 18.54 5.67
CA ASP A 217 19.20 17.57 5.24
C ASP A 217 20.61 18.03 5.62
N LEU A 218 21.49 17.04 5.84
CA LEU A 218 22.90 17.26 6.15
C LEU A 218 23.72 17.64 4.92
N LYS A 219 23.18 17.38 3.71
CA LYS A 219 23.90 17.63 2.46
C LYS A 219 23.37 18.89 1.80
N GLN A 220 24.25 19.88 1.68
CA GLN A 220 23.93 21.18 1.07
C GLN A 220 23.43 21.07 -0.38
N ASP A 221 23.93 20.12 -1.16
CA ASP A 221 23.49 19.88 -2.54
C ASP A 221 22.01 19.42 -2.61
N MET A 222 21.55 18.64 -1.62
CA MET A 222 20.14 18.23 -1.52
C MET A 222 19.25 19.42 -1.15
N VAL A 223 19.72 20.29 -0.24
CA VAL A 223 19.03 21.52 0.17
C VAL A 223 18.86 22.47 -1.02
N GLU A 224 19.93 22.70 -1.77
CA GLU A 224 19.91 23.56 -2.96
C GLU A 224 19.00 23.00 -4.05
N LEU A 225 19.04 21.68 -4.28
CA LEU A 225 18.15 21.00 -5.22
C LEU A 225 16.67 21.21 -4.84
N GLY A 226 16.34 21.00 -3.56
CA GLY A 226 14.99 21.18 -3.04
C GLY A 226 14.49 22.62 -3.17
N ASN A 227 15.28 23.60 -2.71
CA ASN A 227 14.92 25.02 -2.80
C ASN A 227 14.82 25.51 -4.25
N THR A 228 15.70 25.06 -5.14
CA THR A 228 15.62 25.39 -6.56
C THR A 228 14.32 24.88 -7.18
N ALA A 229 13.93 23.64 -6.88
CA ALA A 229 12.68 23.08 -7.37
C ALA A 229 11.45 23.78 -6.77
N ALA A 230 11.44 24.08 -5.47
CA ALA A 230 10.35 24.81 -4.81
C ALA A 230 10.18 26.23 -5.39
N SER A 231 11.28 26.96 -5.58
CA SER A 231 11.28 28.30 -6.17
C SER A 231 10.80 28.29 -7.61
N LYS A 232 11.32 27.37 -8.44
CA LYS A 232 10.90 27.23 -9.86
C LYS A 232 9.40 26.95 -10.01
N LEU A 233 8.82 26.22 -9.06
CA LEU A 233 7.41 25.88 -9.04
C LEU A 233 6.53 26.90 -8.28
N GLY A 234 7.13 27.94 -7.68
CA GLY A 234 6.40 28.95 -6.92
C GLY A 234 5.71 28.42 -5.66
N LEU A 235 6.24 27.35 -5.05
CA LEU A 235 5.59 26.67 -3.92
C LEU A 235 5.80 27.46 -2.62
N GLN A 236 4.82 28.27 -2.26
CA GLN A 236 4.84 29.01 -1.01
C GLN A 236 4.68 28.09 0.18
N GLY A 237 5.42 28.35 1.27
CA GLY A 237 5.40 27.52 2.48
C GLY A 237 6.17 26.20 2.36
N LEU A 238 6.95 26.01 1.29
CA LEU A 238 7.89 24.90 1.17
C LEU A 238 9.32 25.43 1.13
N ARG A 239 10.19 24.91 2.00
CA ARG A 239 11.62 25.24 2.00
C ARG A 239 12.49 24.06 2.43
N PHE A 240 13.78 24.18 2.17
CA PHE A 240 14.77 23.23 2.62
C PHE A 240 15.87 23.94 3.41
N ASP A 241 16.24 23.39 4.55
CA ASP A 241 17.26 23.94 5.44
C ASP A 241 18.41 22.94 5.61
N HIS A 242 19.64 23.46 5.61
CA HIS A 242 20.82 22.66 5.94
C HIS A 242 20.90 22.45 7.44
N GLY A 243 20.87 21.20 7.89
CA GLY A 243 20.88 20.90 9.31
C GLY A 243 20.71 19.44 9.66
N ASP A 244 20.68 19.21 10.96
CA ASP A 244 20.50 17.90 11.57
C ASP A 244 19.36 17.96 12.59
N VAL A 245 18.69 16.83 12.81
CA VAL A 245 17.66 16.66 13.84
C VAL A 245 18.14 17.13 15.21
N ARG A 246 19.43 16.99 15.53
CA ARG A 246 20.00 17.37 16.83
C ARG A 246 20.04 18.88 17.10
N ASN A 247 20.22 19.68 16.05
CA ASN A 247 20.53 21.11 16.17
C ASN A 247 19.49 22.00 15.48
N TYR A 248 18.53 21.41 14.79
CA TYR A 248 17.48 22.16 14.11
C TYR A 248 16.48 22.66 15.15
N GLN A 249 16.63 23.94 15.52
CA GLN A 249 15.64 24.66 16.32
C GLN A 249 14.43 24.95 15.44
N ALA A 250 13.57 23.95 15.31
CA ALA A 250 12.25 24.20 14.77
C ALA A 250 11.49 25.10 15.75
N GLY A 251 10.74 26.07 15.24
CA GLY A 251 9.75 26.79 16.05
C GLY A 251 8.59 25.85 16.43
N THR A 252 7.35 26.33 16.40
CA THR A 252 6.20 25.44 16.56
C THR A 252 6.13 24.42 15.43
N VAL A 253 6.26 23.14 15.76
CA VAL A 253 6.11 21.99 14.84
C VAL A 253 4.86 21.21 15.22
N ASN A 254 4.04 20.88 14.23
CA ASN A 254 2.87 20.02 14.45
C ASN A 254 3.16 18.56 14.07
N VAL A 255 3.97 18.35 13.03
CA VAL A 255 4.34 17.00 12.59
C VAL A 255 5.84 16.91 12.30
N MET A 256 6.48 15.87 12.82
CA MET A 256 7.88 15.55 12.54
C MET A 256 7.99 14.22 11.81
N ILE A 257 8.86 14.15 10.81
CA ILE A 257 9.13 12.95 10.00
C ILE A 257 10.62 12.63 10.06
N ALA A 258 10.94 11.37 10.31
CA ALA A 258 12.30 10.85 10.29
C ALA A 258 12.28 9.37 9.86
N LEU A 259 12.52 9.09 8.57
CA LEU A 259 12.45 7.73 8.02
C LEU A 259 13.80 7.00 7.97
N HIS A 260 14.89 7.75 7.80
CA HIS A 260 16.25 7.19 7.64
C HIS A 260 17.30 7.85 8.54
N ALA A 261 16.94 8.88 9.32
CA ALA A 261 17.83 9.55 10.27
C ALA A 261 17.97 8.80 11.61
N CYS A 262 17.73 7.48 11.62
CA CYS A 262 17.53 6.70 12.82
C CYS A 262 18.84 6.07 13.33
N ASP A 263 19.44 6.77 14.30
CA ASP A 263 19.82 6.17 15.59
C ASP A 263 19.31 7.03 16.79
N ILE A 264 18.88 8.29 16.58
CA ILE A 264 18.53 9.26 17.66
C ILE A 264 17.15 9.94 17.45
N ALA A 265 16.50 9.74 16.29
CA ALA A 265 15.33 10.52 15.91
C ALA A 265 14.06 10.27 16.74
N THR A 266 13.88 9.06 17.28
CA THR A 266 12.70 8.71 18.09
C THR A 266 12.71 9.41 19.46
N ASP A 267 13.86 9.47 20.12
CA ASP A 267 14.01 10.16 21.42
C ASP A 267 13.80 11.67 21.27
N TYR A 268 14.22 12.24 20.13
CA TYR A 268 14.03 13.66 19.84
C TYR A 268 12.57 14.01 19.51
N ALA A 269 11.86 13.11 18.81
CA ALA A 269 10.43 13.25 18.53
C ALA A 269 9.59 13.42 19.80
N ILE A 270 9.95 12.67 20.84
CA ILE A 270 9.28 12.70 22.15
C ILE A 270 9.65 13.98 22.93
N HIS A 271 10.84 14.54 22.70
CA HIS A 271 11.29 15.75 23.39
C HIS A 271 10.75 17.05 22.78
N MET A 272 10.43 17.06 21.48
CA MET A 272 9.95 18.25 20.76
C MET A 272 8.42 18.35 20.59
N GLY A 273 7.67 17.30 20.92
CA GLY A 273 6.19 17.25 20.86
C GLY A 273 5.54 17.33 22.22
#